data_AF-A0AAQ3PUU8-F1
#
_entry.id   AF-A0AAQ3PUU8-F1
#
_cell.length_a   1.000
_cell.length_b   1.000
_cell.length_c   1.000
_cell.angle_alpha   90.00
_cell.angle_beta   90.00
_cell.angle_gamma   90.00
#
_symmetry.space_group_name_H-M   'P 1'
#
loop_
_entity.id
_entity.type
_entity.pdbx_description
1 polymer ?
#
loop_
_entity_poly.entity_id
_entity_poly.type
_entity_poly.pdbx_seq_one_letter_code
_entity_poly.pdbx_strand_id
1 'polypeptide(L)'
;MKYEFMFLCLIIPGPEHPGPKINVMLQPLIKELKQLWYGVDAYDISLKQKFTLRAAYLWSVHDFMAYGIFAGWSVYGTLTCPICGVDTRCFRLEFGGKICYFDCHRCWLPSDHIFRGEKDSFRKDTVCYEGPPKRLSAQEILDQFASLKLNEEKIAYEGFGKEHNWTHISGIWDLPYAKALKLPHNIDVMHQERKVAESIISTCMDFSDKTKDNVKAQKDLAKICKWPTLELTASGAKVGGPMQFRWMFHIERDLKYLRAMVGNKARVEGCIAEAFILKEISYFNSVYFAEEYNVNAPTMRYNVDEEPSASDLPIFQSTGASASASSPYYFKPGERVSAYLYMYANMKEMDSYFKEFHRQNWTSKKQPTMKM
;
A
#
# COMPACT_ATOMS: atom_id res chain seq x y z
N MET A 1 1.18 13.25 -29.14
CA MET A 1 2.00 12.12 -29.63
C MET A 1 1.40 11.66 -30.95
N LYS A 2 2.13 11.74 -32.07
CA LYS A 2 1.61 11.31 -33.38
C LYS A 2 1.57 9.77 -33.42
N TYR A 3 0.47 9.20 -33.91
CA TYR A 3 0.20 7.74 -33.95
C TYR A 3 1.29 6.95 -34.69
N GLU A 4 1.96 7.61 -35.63
CA GLU A 4 3.00 7.07 -36.52
C GLU A 4 4.32 6.70 -35.82
N PHE A 5 4.53 7.16 -34.58
CA PHE A 5 5.74 6.90 -33.79
C PHE A 5 5.48 6.07 -32.53
N MET A 6 4.24 5.61 -32.34
CA MET A 6 3.97 4.56 -31.37
C MET A 6 4.41 3.23 -32.00
N PHE A 7 5.50 2.65 -31.50
CA PHE A 7 5.77 1.22 -31.70
C PHE A 7 4.62 0.46 -31.03
N LEU A 8 3.61 0.18 -31.84
CA LEU A 8 2.45 -0.66 -31.55
C LEU A 8 2.88 -2.14 -31.45
N CYS A 9 3.99 -2.42 -30.76
CA CYS A 9 4.48 -3.76 -30.54
C CYS A 9 3.52 -4.45 -29.57
N LEU A 10 2.47 -5.04 -30.13
CA LEU A 10 1.46 -5.93 -29.52
C LEU A 10 0.27 -5.23 -28.85
N ILE A 11 -0.61 -4.61 -29.65
CA ILE A 11 -2.03 -4.54 -29.26
C ILE A 11 -2.63 -5.93 -29.43
N ILE A 12 -2.80 -6.64 -28.33
CA ILE A 12 -3.44 -7.95 -28.32
C ILE A 12 -4.95 -7.73 -28.13
N PRO A 13 -5.81 -8.10 -29.10
CA PRO A 13 -7.25 -8.03 -28.93
C PRO A 13 -7.69 -9.00 -27.83
N GLY A 14 -8.47 -8.50 -26.87
CA GLY A 14 -8.82 -9.22 -25.63
C GLY A 14 -9.35 -10.66 -25.79
N PRO A 15 -10.37 -10.93 -26.65
CA PRO A 15 -10.95 -12.27 -26.73
C PRO A 15 -10.10 -13.28 -27.51
N GLU A 16 -9.23 -12.82 -28.41
CA GLU A 16 -8.36 -13.67 -29.26
C GLU A 16 -6.90 -13.55 -28.82
N HIS A 17 -6.66 -13.41 -27.52
CA HIS A 17 -5.30 -13.28 -27.02
C HIS A 17 -4.50 -14.55 -27.31
N PRO A 18 -3.23 -14.44 -27.74
CA PRO A 18 -2.41 -15.58 -28.17
C PRO A 18 -2.04 -16.54 -27.03
N GLY A 19 -2.40 -16.20 -25.78
CA GLY A 19 -2.04 -16.98 -24.60
C GLY A 19 -0.53 -17.24 -24.55
N PRO A 20 -0.09 -18.49 -24.29
CA PRO A 20 1.34 -18.85 -24.30
C PRO A 20 2.06 -18.57 -25.62
N LYS A 21 1.33 -18.46 -26.75
CA LYS A 21 1.92 -18.17 -28.07
C LYS A 21 2.41 -16.73 -28.18
N ILE A 22 2.11 -15.85 -27.22
CA ILE A 22 2.68 -14.50 -27.15
C ILE A 22 4.21 -14.51 -27.23
N ASN A 23 4.83 -15.56 -26.68
CA ASN A 23 6.27 -15.71 -26.67
C ASN A 23 6.86 -15.80 -28.08
N VAL A 24 6.12 -16.38 -29.03
CA VAL A 24 6.49 -16.42 -30.46
C VAL A 24 6.40 -15.03 -31.06
N MET A 25 5.37 -14.26 -30.71
CA MET A 25 5.19 -12.89 -31.21
C MET A 25 6.22 -11.91 -30.63
N LEU A 26 6.78 -12.21 -29.45
CA LEU A 26 7.84 -11.40 -28.82
C LEU A 26 9.23 -11.66 -29.41
N GLN A 27 9.43 -12.71 -30.21
CA GLN A 27 10.75 -13.06 -30.77
C GLN A 27 11.45 -11.91 -31.52
N PRO A 28 10.77 -11.11 -32.37
CA PRO A 28 11.41 -9.95 -33.01
C PRO A 28 11.90 -8.92 -31.98
N LEU A 29 11.10 -8.63 -30.95
CA LEU A 29 11.48 -7.71 -29.88
C LEU A 29 12.69 -8.24 -29.09
N ILE A 30 12.70 -9.53 -28.74
CA ILE A 30 13.84 -10.15 -28.05
C ILE A 30 15.11 -10.07 -28.91
N LYS A 31 14.99 -10.29 -30.22
CA LYS A 31 16.12 -10.16 -31.16
C LYS A 31 16.66 -8.73 -31.21
N GLU A 32 15.79 -7.74 -31.29
CA GLU A 32 16.18 -6.32 -31.29
C GLU A 32 16.82 -5.92 -29.95
N LEU A 33 16.25 -6.34 -28.82
CA LEU A 33 16.81 -6.08 -27.48
C LEU A 33 18.20 -6.71 -27.31
N LYS A 34 18.45 -7.89 -27.88
CA LYS A 34 19.79 -8.49 -27.91
C LYS A 34 20.77 -7.64 -28.71
N GLN A 35 20.36 -7.11 -29.86
CA GLN A 35 21.21 -6.22 -30.67
C GLN A 35 21.49 -4.90 -29.95
N LEU A 36 20.45 -4.28 -29.39
CA LEU A 36 20.53 -3.03 -28.63
C LEU A 36 21.39 -3.17 -27.36
N TRP A 37 21.47 -4.35 -26.76
CA TRP A 37 22.35 -4.58 -25.61
C TRP A 37 23.83 -4.41 -25.96
N TYR A 38 24.27 -4.96 -27.10
CA TYR A 38 25.65 -4.80 -27.57
C TYR A 38 25.88 -3.39 -28.15
N GLY A 39 24.85 -2.83 -28.78
CA GLY A 39 24.82 -1.47 -29.32
C GLY A 39 24.60 -1.47 -30.82
N VAL A 40 23.87 -0.47 -31.29
CA VAL A 40 23.61 -0.23 -32.73
C VAL A 40 23.95 1.22 -33.06
N ASP A 41 24.41 1.47 -34.28
CA ASP A 41 24.65 2.83 -34.75
C ASP A 41 23.32 3.54 -34.97
N ALA A 42 23.10 4.63 -34.24
CA ALA A 42 21.96 5.52 -34.39
C ALA A 42 22.45 6.94 -34.71
N TYR A 43 21.58 7.74 -35.33
CA TYR A 43 21.88 9.12 -35.67
C TYR A 43 20.99 10.06 -34.86
N ASP A 44 21.64 10.95 -34.10
CA ASP A 44 20.96 12.02 -33.36
C ASP A 44 20.73 13.22 -34.30
N ILE A 45 19.47 13.54 -34.58
CA ILE A 45 19.11 14.66 -35.47
C ILE A 45 19.37 16.03 -34.84
N SER A 46 19.32 16.13 -33.50
CA SER A 46 19.57 17.38 -32.77
C SER A 46 21.06 17.71 -32.75
N LEU A 47 21.89 16.71 -32.43
CA LEU A 47 23.34 16.86 -32.35
C LEU A 47 24.05 16.62 -33.70
N LYS A 48 23.32 16.17 -34.73
CA LYS A 48 23.82 15.85 -36.07
C LYS A 48 25.02 14.90 -36.06
N GLN A 49 25.02 13.93 -35.15
CA GLN A 49 26.12 12.98 -34.98
C GLN A 49 25.63 11.55 -34.84
N LYS A 50 26.48 10.60 -35.22
CA LYS A 50 26.26 9.19 -34.93
C LYS A 50 26.66 8.88 -33.50
N PHE A 51 25.87 8.05 -32.83
CA PHE A 51 26.18 7.53 -31.51
C PHE A 51 25.79 6.05 -31.44
N THR A 52 26.42 5.32 -30.51
CA THR A 52 26.04 3.93 -30.24
C THR A 52 24.83 3.94 -29.31
N LEU A 53 23.67 3.60 -29.86
CA LEU A 53 22.44 3.42 -29.08
C LEU A 53 22.48 2.06 -28.38
N ARG A 54 22.26 2.09 -27.07
CA ARG A 54 22.02 0.90 -26.26
C ARG A 54 20.67 0.98 -25.56
N ALA A 55 19.99 -0.15 -25.47
CA ALA A 55 18.75 -0.28 -24.72
C ALA A 55 18.71 -1.63 -24.01
N ALA A 56 18.05 -1.65 -22.86
CA ALA A 56 17.82 -2.86 -22.09
C ALA A 56 16.37 -2.91 -21.61
N TYR A 57 15.80 -4.10 -21.59
CA TYR A 57 14.53 -4.37 -20.93
C TYR A 57 14.74 -4.36 -19.42
N LEU A 58 14.04 -3.49 -18.71
CA LEU A 58 14.14 -3.39 -17.26
C LEU A 58 12.99 -4.13 -16.57
N TRP A 59 11.77 -3.81 -16.94
CA TRP A 59 10.56 -4.49 -16.49
C TRP A 59 9.38 -4.21 -17.42
N SER A 60 8.32 -4.99 -17.28
CA SER A 60 7.00 -4.71 -17.86
C SER A 60 5.92 -4.62 -16.81
N VAL A 61 4.82 -3.93 -17.13
CA VAL A 61 3.66 -3.75 -16.24
C VAL A 61 2.45 -4.41 -16.88
N HIS A 62 1.80 -5.31 -16.15
CA HIS A 62 0.71 -6.14 -16.67
C HIS A 62 -0.37 -6.35 -15.61
N ASP A 63 -1.62 -6.54 -16.03
CA ASP A 63 -2.57 -7.15 -15.11
C ASP A 63 -2.13 -8.56 -14.69
N PHE A 64 -2.74 -9.13 -13.65
CA PHE A 64 -2.24 -10.40 -13.09
C PHE A 64 -2.32 -11.58 -14.07
N MET A 65 -3.29 -11.57 -14.99
CA MET A 65 -3.43 -12.62 -16.00
C MET A 65 -2.33 -12.51 -17.06
N ALA A 66 -2.11 -11.31 -17.60
CA ALA A 66 -1.05 -11.06 -18.55
C ALA A 66 0.33 -11.24 -17.91
N TYR A 67 0.51 -10.90 -16.63
CA TYR A 67 1.72 -11.19 -15.86
C TYR A 67 2.05 -12.68 -15.97
N GLY A 68 1.09 -13.55 -15.67
CA GLY A 68 1.30 -15.00 -15.72
C GLY A 68 1.80 -15.47 -17.08
N ILE A 69 1.16 -14.98 -18.15
CA ILE A 69 1.55 -15.31 -19.51
C ILE A 69 2.98 -14.82 -19.80
N PHE A 70 3.32 -13.57 -19.51
CA PHE A 70 4.66 -13.02 -19.77
C PHE A 70 5.76 -13.70 -18.96
N ALA A 71 5.45 -14.08 -17.72
CA ALA A 71 6.36 -14.81 -16.84
C ALA A 71 6.52 -16.28 -17.25
N GLY A 72 5.60 -16.84 -18.06
CA GLY A 72 5.58 -18.27 -18.33
C GLY A 72 4.91 -19.10 -17.23
N TRP A 73 4.13 -18.49 -16.35
CA TRP A 73 3.57 -19.11 -15.15
C TRP A 73 2.03 -19.09 -15.14
N SER A 74 1.41 -20.24 -14.86
CA SER A 74 -0.04 -20.34 -14.68
C SER A 74 -0.46 -19.68 -13.38
N VAL A 75 -1.32 -18.68 -13.49
CA VAL A 75 -1.94 -17.98 -12.35
C VAL A 75 -3.23 -18.65 -11.87
N TYR A 76 -3.53 -19.85 -12.39
CA TYR A 76 -4.68 -20.65 -11.98
C TYR A 76 -4.29 -21.71 -10.95
N GLY A 77 -5.26 -22.14 -10.13
CA GLY A 77 -5.07 -23.16 -9.10
C GLY A 77 -4.54 -22.58 -7.78
N THR A 78 -3.75 -23.36 -7.05
CA THR A 78 -3.19 -22.98 -5.73
C THR A 78 -1.81 -22.32 -5.84
N LEU A 79 -1.02 -22.68 -6.85
CA LEU A 79 0.32 -22.15 -7.10
C LEU A 79 0.30 -20.89 -7.97
N THR A 80 -0.59 -19.95 -7.67
CA THR A 80 -0.85 -18.82 -8.59
C THR A 80 0.26 -17.78 -8.62
N CYS A 81 1.01 -17.64 -7.53
CA CYS A 81 1.99 -16.58 -7.40
C CYS A 81 3.33 -17.05 -7.97
N PRO A 82 3.82 -16.46 -9.08
CA PRO A 82 5.10 -16.83 -9.70
C PRO A 82 6.31 -16.50 -8.81
N ILE A 83 6.13 -15.61 -7.83
CA ILE A 83 7.18 -15.24 -6.88
C ILE A 83 7.25 -16.23 -5.72
N CYS A 84 6.09 -16.67 -5.21
CA CYS A 84 6.04 -17.57 -4.06
C CYS A 84 6.13 -19.05 -4.49
N GLY A 85 5.73 -19.39 -5.71
CA GLY A 85 5.80 -20.74 -6.25
C GLY A 85 5.05 -21.74 -5.37
N VAL A 86 5.73 -22.82 -4.97
CA VAL A 86 5.24 -23.86 -4.05
C VAL A 86 4.92 -23.35 -2.66
N ASP A 87 5.59 -22.28 -2.23
CA ASP A 87 5.37 -21.66 -0.91
C ASP A 87 4.15 -20.72 -0.92
N THR A 88 3.37 -20.70 -2.01
CA THR A 88 2.13 -19.91 -2.10
C THR A 88 1.12 -20.41 -1.06
N ARG A 89 0.93 -19.62 -0.01
CA ARG A 89 -0.09 -19.89 1.00
C ARG A 89 -1.45 -19.44 0.49
N CYS A 90 -2.35 -20.40 0.33
CA CYS A 90 -3.74 -20.18 0.00
C CYS A 90 -4.59 -21.37 0.44
N PHE A 91 -5.91 -21.22 0.42
CA PHE A 91 -6.83 -22.32 0.67
C PHE A 91 -8.10 -22.15 -0.15
N ARG A 92 -8.81 -23.24 -0.40
CA ARG A 92 -10.07 -23.21 -1.14
C ARG A 92 -11.23 -22.97 -0.18
N LEU A 93 -12.09 -22.00 -0.52
CA LEU A 93 -13.34 -21.76 0.17
C LEU A 93 -14.29 -22.95 -0.05
N GLU A 94 -14.94 -23.41 1.00
CA GLU A 94 -15.76 -24.62 0.95
C GLU A 94 -17.07 -24.37 0.20
N PHE A 95 -17.73 -23.25 0.48
CA PHE A 95 -19.00 -22.90 -0.15
C PHE A 95 -18.79 -22.09 -1.43
N GLY A 96 -17.86 -21.14 -1.41
CA GLY A 96 -17.53 -20.28 -2.55
C GLY A 96 -16.73 -20.99 -3.64
N GLY A 97 -16.00 -22.07 -3.31
CA GLY A 97 -15.20 -22.86 -4.24
C GLY A 97 -13.99 -22.13 -4.85
N LYS A 98 -13.76 -20.87 -4.49
CA LYS A 98 -12.65 -20.04 -4.96
C LYS A 98 -11.42 -20.22 -4.08
N ILE A 99 -10.25 -19.95 -4.65
CA ILE A 99 -9.01 -19.86 -3.88
C ILE A 99 -8.99 -18.53 -3.13
N CYS A 100 -8.67 -18.60 -1.84
CA CYS A 100 -8.61 -17.48 -0.92
C CYS A 100 -7.19 -17.29 -0.41
N TYR A 101 -6.77 -16.04 -0.34
CA TYR A 101 -5.50 -15.59 0.23
C TYR A 101 -5.69 -14.82 1.54
N PHE A 102 -6.90 -14.85 2.10
CA PHE A 102 -7.19 -14.23 3.38
C PHE A 102 -6.24 -14.77 4.44
N ASP A 103 -5.71 -13.88 5.25
CA ASP A 103 -4.76 -14.19 6.32
C ASP A 103 -3.44 -14.89 5.92
N CYS A 104 -3.15 -14.95 4.62
CA CYS A 104 -1.89 -15.53 4.13
C CYS A 104 -0.73 -14.53 4.21
N HIS A 105 -1.00 -13.27 4.58
CA HIS A 105 -0.06 -12.15 4.51
C HIS A 105 0.70 -11.80 5.79
N ARG A 106 0.34 -12.39 6.92
CA ARG A 106 1.02 -12.10 8.20
C ARG A 106 2.49 -12.52 8.24
N CYS A 107 2.94 -13.41 7.33
CA CYS A 107 4.34 -13.82 7.24
C CYS A 107 5.29 -12.70 6.77
N TRP A 108 4.75 -11.62 6.19
CA TRP A 108 5.55 -10.45 5.80
C TRP A 108 5.74 -9.42 6.92
N LEU A 109 5.04 -9.56 8.06
CA LEU A 109 5.25 -8.69 9.23
C LEU A 109 6.57 -9.02 9.93
N PRO A 110 7.16 -8.15 10.77
CA PRO A 110 8.27 -8.51 11.64
C PRO A 110 7.97 -9.74 12.51
N SER A 111 8.97 -10.56 12.84
CA SER A 111 8.76 -11.83 13.57
C SER A 111 8.18 -11.67 14.97
N ASP A 112 8.44 -10.53 15.59
CA ASP A 112 7.96 -10.09 16.91
C ASP A 112 6.61 -9.35 16.86
N HIS A 113 6.03 -9.16 15.67
CA HIS A 113 4.80 -8.39 15.51
C HIS A 113 3.59 -9.09 16.14
N ILE A 114 2.84 -8.37 17.00
CA ILE A 114 1.69 -8.89 17.77
C ILE A 114 0.66 -9.66 16.93
N PHE A 115 0.32 -9.16 15.74
CA PHE A 115 -0.65 -9.79 14.85
C PHE A 115 -0.25 -11.18 14.36
N ARG A 116 1.03 -11.56 14.40
CA ARG A 116 1.46 -12.94 14.06
C ARG A 116 0.91 -13.98 15.03
N GLY A 117 0.73 -13.61 16.30
CA GLY A 117 0.18 -14.48 17.35
C GLY A 117 -1.33 -14.38 17.53
N GLU A 118 -2.00 -13.43 16.86
CA GLU A 118 -3.42 -13.13 17.02
C GLU A 118 -4.30 -14.22 16.40
N LYS A 119 -5.24 -14.78 17.17
CA LYS A 119 -6.06 -15.93 16.76
C LYS A 119 -7.51 -15.57 16.46
N ASP A 120 -7.96 -14.39 16.90
CA ASP A 120 -9.38 -14.05 16.88
C ASP A 120 -9.70 -12.96 15.85
N SER A 121 -8.73 -12.08 15.53
CA SER A 121 -8.92 -10.97 14.59
C SER A 121 -8.77 -11.35 13.10
N PHE A 122 -8.21 -12.52 12.80
CA PHE A 122 -7.93 -12.98 11.43
C PHE A 122 -8.60 -14.33 11.15
N ARG A 123 -7.84 -15.32 10.66
CA ARG A 123 -8.32 -16.69 10.55
C ARG A 123 -8.31 -17.34 11.92
N LYS A 124 -9.45 -17.92 12.30
CA LYS A 124 -9.66 -18.55 13.59
C LYS A 124 -8.59 -19.60 13.87
N ASP A 125 -8.06 -19.56 15.09
CA ASP A 125 -7.10 -20.53 15.62
C ASP A 125 -5.81 -20.67 14.80
N THR A 126 -5.49 -19.64 13.99
CA THR A 126 -4.31 -19.62 13.13
C THR A 126 -3.27 -18.64 13.66
N VAL A 127 -2.03 -19.08 13.76
CA VAL A 127 -0.86 -18.27 14.13
C VAL A 127 0.20 -18.38 13.04
N CYS A 128 1.03 -17.34 12.88
CA CYS A 128 2.00 -17.25 11.79
C CYS A 128 3.44 -17.04 12.31
N TYR A 129 4.14 -18.13 12.59
CA TYR A 129 5.56 -18.09 13.01
C TYR A 129 6.54 -18.07 11.83
N GLU A 130 6.09 -18.52 10.66
CA GLU A 130 6.93 -18.63 9.47
C GLU A 130 7.28 -17.25 8.87
N GLY A 131 8.44 -17.19 8.23
CA GLY A 131 8.89 -16.03 7.45
C GLY A 131 8.16 -15.92 6.11
N PRO A 132 8.40 -14.83 5.36
CA PRO A 132 7.86 -14.69 4.02
C PRO A 132 8.38 -15.82 3.11
N PRO A 133 7.61 -16.22 2.08
CA PRO A 133 8.03 -17.25 1.13
C PRO A 133 9.35 -16.86 0.45
N LYS A 134 10.19 -17.86 0.18
CA LYS A 134 11.52 -17.62 -0.41
C LYS A 134 11.34 -17.16 -1.85
N ARG A 135 11.95 -16.02 -2.19
CA ARG A 135 12.08 -15.61 -3.60
C ARG A 135 13.19 -16.44 -4.23
N LEU A 136 12.85 -17.14 -5.30
CA LEU A 136 13.84 -17.89 -6.09
C LEU A 136 14.84 -16.93 -6.74
N SER A 137 16.11 -17.28 -6.68
CA SER A 137 17.16 -16.62 -7.42
C SER A 137 17.07 -16.95 -8.92
N ALA A 138 17.65 -16.10 -9.76
CA ALA A 138 17.68 -16.35 -11.20
C ALA A 138 18.36 -17.69 -11.55
N GLN A 139 19.35 -18.14 -10.76
CA GLN A 139 20.01 -19.42 -11.01
C GLN A 139 19.09 -20.60 -10.66
N GLU A 140 18.39 -20.54 -9.53
CA GLU A 140 17.40 -21.57 -9.15
C GLU A 140 16.27 -21.70 -10.20
N ILE A 141 15.83 -20.58 -10.78
CA ILE A 141 14.83 -20.59 -11.87
C ILE A 141 15.38 -21.28 -13.12
N LEU A 142 16.63 -21.01 -13.49
CA LEU A 142 17.27 -21.67 -14.64
C LEU A 142 17.48 -23.16 -14.40
N ASP A 143 17.81 -23.56 -13.18
CA ASP A 143 17.94 -24.97 -12.80
C ASP A 143 16.57 -25.67 -12.90
N GLN A 144 15.48 -25.00 -12.49
CA GLN A 144 14.12 -25.49 -12.74
C GLN A 144 13.85 -25.65 -14.24
N PHE A 145 14.18 -24.65 -15.06
CA PHE A 145 13.99 -24.75 -16.51
C PHE A 145 14.75 -25.91 -17.13
N ALA A 146 15.97 -26.20 -16.66
CA ALA A 146 16.74 -27.35 -17.12
C ALA A 146 16.10 -28.70 -16.71
N SER A 147 15.37 -28.74 -15.60
CA SER A 147 14.63 -29.93 -15.15
C SER A 147 13.26 -30.11 -15.79
N LEU A 148 12.70 -29.08 -16.45
CA LEU A 148 11.37 -29.14 -17.05
C LEU A 148 11.32 -30.17 -18.18
N LYS A 149 10.46 -31.18 -18.02
CA LYS A 149 10.16 -32.19 -19.05
C LYS A 149 8.69 -32.15 -19.41
N LEU A 150 8.41 -32.25 -20.70
CA LEU A 150 7.03 -32.38 -21.18
C LEU A 150 6.52 -33.78 -20.88
N ASN A 151 5.24 -33.87 -20.53
CA ASN A 151 4.54 -35.14 -20.39
C ASN A 151 4.47 -35.90 -21.73
N GLU A 152 4.08 -37.18 -21.68
CA GLU A 152 3.97 -38.05 -22.87
C GLU A 152 3.09 -37.44 -23.99
N GLU A 153 2.04 -36.71 -23.59
CA GLU A 153 1.11 -36.04 -24.51
C GLU A 153 1.65 -34.71 -25.10
N LYS A 154 2.77 -34.20 -24.57
CA LYS A 154 3.40 -32.91 -24.93
C LYS A 154 2.48 -31.69 -24.74
N ILE A 155 1.55 -31.77 -23.80
CA ILE A 155 0.58 -30.69 -23.51
C ILE A 155 1.05 -29.83 -22.33
N ALA A 156 1.66 -30.45 -21.32
CA ALA A 156 2.08 -29.79 -20.10
C ALA A 156 3.40 -30.36 -19.59
N TYR A 157 4.07 -29.61 -18.73
CA TYR A 157 5.24 -30.11 -18.03
C TYR A 157 4.85 -31.09 -16.92
N GLU A 158 5.66 -32.13 -16.73
CA GLU A 158 5.55 -33.04 -15.59
C GLU A 158 5.64 -32.23 -14.28
N GLY A 159 4.83 -32.57 -13.27
CA GLY A 159 4.79 -31.82 -12.00
C GLY A 159 3.95 -30.54 -12.02
N PHE A 160 3.38 -30.16 -13.17
CA PHE A 160 2.48 -29.00 -13.27
C PHE A 160 1.30 -29.07 -12.29
N GLY A 161 1.04 -27.96 -11.58
CA GLY A 161 -0.03 -27.85 -10.58
C GLY A 161 0.29 -28.47 -9.22
N LYS A 162 1.44 -29.13 -9.07
CA LYS A 162 1.90 -29.75 -7.82
C LYS A 162 3.24 -29.19 -7.36
N GLU A 163 4.26 -29.29 -8.21
CA GLU A 163 5.64 -28.89 -7.91
C GLU A 163 5.96 -27.51 -8.51
N HIS A 164 5.30 -27.14 -9.59
CA HIS A 164 5.43 -25.82 -10.20
C HIS A 164 4.21 -25.50 -11.05
N ASN A 165 4.13 -24.26 -11.54
CA ASN A 165 3.08 -23.81 -12.46
C ASN A 165 3.64 -23.25 -13.77
N TRP A 166 4.89 -23.60 -14.13
CA TRP A 166 5.45 -23.28 -15.45
C TRP A 166 4.58 -23.81 -16.60
N THR A 167 4.30 -22.95 -17.57
CA THR A 167 3.54 -23.26 -18.79
C THR A 167 4.40 -23.19 -20.05
N HIS A 168 5.42 -22.31 -20.02
CA HIS A 168 6.43 -22.16 -21.06
C HIS A 168 7.61 -21.35 -20.48
N ILE A 169 8.74 -21.37 -21.18
CA ILE A 169 9.90 -20.52 -20.85
C ILE A 169 9.77 -19.21 -21.63
N SER A 170 9.66 -18.08 -20.93
CA SER A 170 9.56 -16.76 -21.56
C SER A 170 10.85 -16.40 -22.29
N GLY A 171 10.75 -15.88 -23.52
CA GLY A 171 11.89 -15.45 -24.35
C GLY A 171 12.68 -14.28 -23.76
N ILE A 172 12.15 -13.62 -22.72
CA ILE A 172 12.88 -12.65 -21.91
C ILE A 172 14.09 -13.30 -21.23
N TRP A 173 14.03 -14.58 -20.89
CA TRP A 173 15.15 -15.33 -20.34
C TRP A 173 16.29 -15.56 -21.33
N ASP A 174 16.06 -15.33 -22.63
CA ASP A 174 17.12 -15.38 -23.63
C ASP A 174 17.99 -14.11 -23.64
N LEU A 175 17.59 -13.04 -22.92
CA LEU A 175 18.36 -11.81 -22.85
C LEU A 175 19.66 -12.04 -22.05
N PRO A 176 20.83 -11.52 -22.51
CA PRO A 176 22.12 -11.78 -21.86
C PRO A 176 22.17 -11.36 -20.38
N TYR A 177 21.36 -10.37 -20.00
CA TYR A 177 21.27 -9.79 -18.67
C TYR A 177 20.03 -10.24 -17.89
N ALA A 178 19.25 -11.21 -18.39
CA ALA A 178 18.02 -11.66 -17.74
C ALA A 178 18.23 -12.06 -16.27
N LYS A 179 19.38 -12.71 -15.96
CA LYS A 179 19.74 -13.12 -14.59
C LYS A 179 19.89 -11.95 -13.61
N ALA A 180 20.18 -10.74 -14.11
CA ALA A 180 20.32 -9.54 -13.29
C ALA A 180 18.96 -8.87 -13.00
N LEU A 181 17.90 -9.23 -13.73
CA LEU A 181 16.57 -8.68 -13.55
C LEU A 181 15.91 -9.27 -12.29
N LYS A 182 15.83 -8.48 -11.22
CA LYS A 182 15.18 -8.89 -9.96
C LYS A 182 13.66 -8.93 -10.05
N LEU A 183 13.07 -8.06 -10.86
CA LEU A 183 11.63 -7.89 -11.02
C LEU A 183 11.32 -7.62 -12.50
N PRO A 184 11.42 -8.64 -13.38
CA PRO A 184 11.18 -8.46 -14.82
C PRO A 184 9.71 -8.13 -15.10
N HIS A 185 8.78 -8.56 -14.24
CA HIS A 185 7.35 -8.30 -14.41
C HIS A 185 6.78 -7.64 -13.16
N ASN A 186 5.96 -6.63 -13.38
CA ASN A 186 5.24 -5.88 -12.35
C ASN A 186 3.73 -5.96 -12.60
N ILE A 187 2.96 -5.91 -11.52
CA ILE A 187 1.51 -5.87 -11.58
C ILE A 187 1.07 -4.43 -11.88
N ASP A 188 0.15 -4.28 -12.83
CA ASP A 188 -0.58 -3.04 -13.07
C ASP A 188 -1.53 -2.79 -11.90
N VAL A 189 -1.06 -1.96 -10.97
CA VAL A 189 -1.77 -1.62 -9.75
C VAL A 189 -3.04 -0.84 -10.08
N MET A 190 -3.07 -0.01 -11.13
CA MET A 190 -4.24 0.82 -11.45
C MET A 190 -5.48 -0.03 -11.74
N HIS A 191 -5.34 -1.06 -12.58
CA HIS A 191 -6.45 -1.95 -12.91
C HIS A 191 -6.91 -2.79 -11.71
N GLN A 192 -5.97 -3.23 -10.87
CA GLN A 192 -6.29 -3.99 -9.67
C GLN A 192 -6.98 -3.13 -8.61
N GLU A 193 -6.46 -1.93 -8.34
CA GLU A 193 -7.05 -0.98 -7.40
C GLU A 193 -8.46 -0.61 -7.81
N ARG A 194 -8.70 -0.32 -9.09
CA ARG A 194 -10.05 -0.07 -9.60
C ARG A 194 -10.98 -1.24 -9.29
N LYS A 195 -10.58 -2.48 -9.61
CA LYS A 195 -11.41 -3.68 -9.36
C LYS A 195 -11.66 -3.92 -7.87
N VAL A 196 -10.66 -3.71 -7.02
CA VAL A 196 -10.78 -3.83 -5.56
C VAL A 196 -11.72 -2.74 -5.02
N ALA A 197 -11.55 -1.49 -5.44
CA ALA A 197 -12.41 -0.38 -5.05
C ALA A 197 -13.86 -0.61 -5.48
N GLU A 198 -14.10 -1.01 -6.73
CA GLU A 198 -15.44 -1.37 -7.23
C GLU A 198 -16.06 -2.49 -6.38
N SER A 199 -15.27 -3.51 -6.01
CA SER A 199 -15.73 -4.61 -5.16
C SER A 199 -16.05 -4.17 -3.74
N ILE A 200 -15.22 -3.32 -3.13
CA ILE A 200 -15.45 -2.76 -1.79
C ILE A 200 -16.72 -1.92 -1.80
N ILE A 201 -16.84 -0.97 -2.72
CA ILE A 201 -18.01 -0.10 -2.86
C ILE A 201 -19.28 -0.94 -3.05
N SER A 202 -19.24 -1.92 -3.95
CA SER A 202 -20.40 -2.78 -4.21
C SER A 202 -20.82 -3.60 -2.99
N THR A 203 -19.86 -4.00 -2.16
CA THR A 203 -20.13 -4.72 -0.92
C THR A 203 -20.66 -3.77 0.16
N CYS A 204 -20.05 -2.59 0.33
CA CYS A 204 -20.45 -1.57 1.30
C CYS A 204 -21.85 -0.99 1.03
N MET A 205 -22.18 -0.79 -0.25
CA MET A 205 -23.46 -0.21 -0.69
C MET A 205 -24.53 -1.27 -0.98
N ASP A 206 -24.23 -2.55 -0.79
CA ASP A 206 -25.13 -3.69 -1.05
C ASP A 206 -25.78 -3.63 -2.45
N PHE A 207 -24.97 -3.34 -3.48
CA PHE A 207 -25.43 -3.41 -4.86
C PHE A 207 -25.73 -4.87 -5.21
N SER A 208 -27.01 -5.21 -5.31
CA SER A 208 -27.50 -6.60 -5.32
C SER A 208 -26.91 -7.48 -6.43
N ASP A 209 -26.52 -6.88 -7.55
CA ASP A 209 -25.90 -7.55 -8.71
C ASP A 209 -24.36 -7.62 -8.64
N LYS A 210 -23.72 -6.81 -7.79
CA LYS A 210 -22.25 -6.63 -7.77
C LYS A 210 -21.58 -6.98 -6.46
N THR A 211 -22.33 -7.03 -5.36
CA THR A 211 -21.81 -7.31 -4.02
C THR A 211 -21.10 -8.66 -3.96
N LYS A 212 -19.95 -8.71 -3.26
CA LYS A 212 -19.26 -9.98 -2.98
C LYS A 212 -19.74 -10.63 -1.68
N ASP A 213 -20.55 -9.92 -0.89
CA ASP A 213 -21.21 -10.45 0.29
C ASP A 213 -22.48 -11.23 -0.12
N ASN A 214 -22.31 -12.51 -0.40
CA ASN A 214 -23.41 -13.43 -0.71
C ASN A 214 -23.50 -14.53 0.36
N VAL A 215 -24.58 -15.32 0.32
CA VAL A 215 -24.84 -16.41 1.28
C VAL A 215 -23.66 -17.39 1.38
N LYS A 216 -22.99 -17.71 0.26
CA LYS A 216 -21.82 -18.61 0.27
C LYS A 216 -20.65 -17.96 1.01
N ALA A 217 -20.37 -16.69 0.72
CA ALA A 217 -19.32 -15.94 1.40
C ALA A 217 -19.53 -15.85 2.92
N GLN A 218 -20.77 -15.65 3.39
CA GLN A 218 -21.06 -15.61 4.83
C GLN A 218 -20.87 -16.98 5.51
N LYS A 219 -21.28 -18.07 4.85
CA LYS A 219 -21.02 -19.43 5.34
C LYS A 219 -19.52 -19.74 5.40
N ASP A 220 -18.75 -19.29 4.42
CA ASP A 220 -17.30 -19.41 4.44
C ASP A 220 -16.69 -18.56 5.58
N LEU A 221 -17.14 -17.32 5.78
CA LEU A 221 -16.68 -16.45 6.87
C LEU A 221 -16.91 -17.07 8.25
N ALA A 222 -18.09 -17.66 8.50
CA ALA A 222 -18.37 -18.39 9.74
C ALA A 222 -17.40 -19.57 9.98
N LYS A 223 -16.93 -20.20 8.89
CA LYS A 223 -15.93 -21.27 8.98
C LYS A 223 -14.51 -20.74 9.21
N ILE A 224 -14.18 -19.56 8.73
CA ILE A 224 -12.81 -19.06 8.68
C ILE A 224 -12.50 -18.08 9.82
N CYS A 225 -13.46 -17.29 10.28
CA CYS A 225 -13.27 -16.21 11.26
C CYS A 225 -14.08 -16.44 12.55
N LYS A 226 -13.74 -15.75 13.63
CA LYS A 226 -14.51 -15.72 14.90
C LYS A 226 -15.37 -14.45 15.00
N TRP A 227 -16.30 -14.27 14.06
CA TRP A 227 -17.20 -13.10 14.04
C TRP A 227 -18.67 -13.51 14.01
N PRO A 228 -19.26 -13.86 15.17
CA PRO A 228 -20.66 -14.31 15.25
C PRO A 228 -21.66 -13.28 14.70
N THR A 229 -21.32 -12.00 14.74
CA THR A 229 -22.14 -10.89 14.23
C THR A 229 -22.24 -10.84 12.70
N LEU A 230 -21.38 -11.57 11.99
CA LEU A 230 -21.34 -11.67 10.52
C LEU A 230 -21.94 -12.99 10.01
N GLU A 231 -22.40 -13.87 10.90
CA GLU A 231 -23.02 -15.13 10.53
C GLU A 231 -24.48 -14.92 10.10
N LEU A 232 -24.97 -15.81 9.24
CA LEU A 232 -26.39 -15.82 8.82
C LEU A 232 -27.29 -16.17 10.02
N THR A 233 -28.44 -15.51 10.15
CA THR A 233 -29.44 -15.92 11.14
C THR A 233 -30.08 -17.26 10.79
N ALA A 234 -30.76 -17.88 11.76
CA ALA A 234 -31.55 -19.10 11.54
C ALA A 234 -32.63 -18.96 10.44
N SER A 235 -33.09 -17.73 10.14
CA SER A 235 -34.02 -17.43 9.04
C SER A 235 -33.33 -17.30 7.68
N GLY A 236 -32.00 -17.44 7.60
CA GLY A 236 -31.22 -17.20 6.40
C GLY A 236 -31.08 -15.72 6.03
N ALA A 237 -31.54 -14.82 6.91
CA ALA A 237 -31.35 -13.39 6.74
C ALA A 237 -29.92 -13.01 7.11
N LYS A 238 -29.34 -12.08 6.35
CA LYS A 238 -28.09 -11.45 6.74
C LYS A 238 -28.35 -10.71 8.05
N VAL A 239 -27.68 -11.07 9.14
CA VAL A 239 -27.51 -10.12 10.25
C VAL A 239 -26.87 -8.92 9.59
N GLY A 240 -27.49 -7.73 9.69
CA GLY A 240 -26.89 -6.52 9.17
C GLY A 240 -25.56 -6.32 9.89
N GLY A 241 -24.50 -6.87 9.32
CA GLY A 241 -23.16 -6.85 9.88
C GLY A 241 -22.71 -5.41 10.13
N PRO A 242 -21.60 -5.20 10.85
CA PRO A 242 -21.12 -3.88 11.25
C PRO A 242 -20.51 -3.10 10.08
N MET A 243 -21.16 -3.04 8.92
CA MET A 243 -20.80 -2.10 7.87
C MET A 243 -21.24 -0.70 8.29
N GLN A 244 -20.32 -0.03 8.99
CA GLN A 244 -20.40 1.37 9.42
C GLN A 244 -20.68 2.34 8.25
N PHE A 245 -20.55 1.89 6.99
CA PHE A 245 -20.75 2.68 5.79
C PHE A 245 -22.20 2.74 5.26
N ARG A 246 -23.19 2.19 5.98
CA ARG A 246 -24.61 2.54 5.71
C ARG A 246 -24.89 4.04 5.92
N TRP A 247 -24.01 4.73 6.64
CA TRP A 247 -23.99 6.19 6.67
C TRP A 247 -23.30 6.75 5.42
N MET A 248 -24.11 7.21 4.47
CA MET A 248 -23.65 7.84 3.22
C MET A 248 -22.87 9.14 3.45
N PHE A 249 -22.83 9.70 4.66
CA PHE A 249 -22.27 11.02 4.94
C PHE A 249 -20.82 11.22 4.44
N HIS A 250 -19.94 10.25 4.63
CA HIS A 250 -18.55 10.33 4.15
C HIS A 250 -18.49 10.30 2.60
N ILE A 251 -19.24 9.39 1.97
CA ILE A 251 -19.39 9.31 0.50
C ILE A 251 -19.98 10.61 -0.05
N GLU A 252 -20.99 11.17 0.60
CA GLU A 252 -21.63 12.43 0.20
C GLU A 252 -20.66 13.61 0.27
N ARG A 253 -19.78 13.65 1.28
CA ARG A 253 -18.71 14.65 1.38
C ARG A 253 -17.69 14.49 0.25
N ASP A 254 -17.26 13.28 -0.05
CA ASP A 254 -16.32 13.03 -1.14
C ASP A 254 -16.94 13.37 -2.50
N LEU A 255 -18.20 13.01 -2.71
CA LEU A 255 -18.96 13.41 -3.89
C LEU A 255 -19.14 14.92 -3.99
N LYS A 256 -19.26 15.64 -2.87
CA LYS A 256 -19.29 17.11 -2.86
C LYS A 256 -17.98 17.69 -3.38
N TYR A 257 -16.82 17.15 -2.95
CA TYR A 257 -15.51 17.58 -3.46
C TYR A 257 -15.33 17.26 -4.94
N LEU A 258 -15.67 16.04 -5.37
CA LEU A 258 -15.57 15.64 -6.77
C LEU A 258 -16.48 16.47 -7.67
N ARG A 259 -17.71 16.76 -7.24
CA ARG A 259 -18.63 17.64 -8.00
C ARG A 259 -18.08 19.06 -8.13
N ALA A 260 -17.36 19.57 -7.14
CA ALA A 260 -16.72 20.88 -7.23
C ALA A 260 -15.57 20.92 -8.26
N MET A 261 -14.95 19.77 -8.58
CA MET A 261 -13.91 19.65 -9.60
C MET A 261 -14.48 19.57 -11.04
N VAL A 262 -15.79 19.37 -11.20
CA VAL A 262 -16.41 19.22 -12.52
C VAL A 262 -16.77 20.58 -13.10
N GLY A 263 -15.90 21.14 -13.94
CA GLY A 263 -16.17 22.36 -14.70
C GLY A 263 -17.13 22.16 -15.89
N ASN A 264 -17.09 20.99 -16.53
CA ASN A 264 -17.95 20.65 -17.66
C ASN A 264 -18.65 19.29 -17.45
N LYS A 265 -19.97 19.32 -17.30
CA LYS A 265 -20.80 18.12 -17.08
C LYS A 265 -20.86 17.16 -18.27
N ALA A 266 -20.48 17.59 -19.47
CA ALA A 266 -20.37 16.71 -20.63
C ALA A 266 -19.08 15.86 -20.62
N ARG A 267 -18.12 16.18 -19.74
CA ARG A 267 -16.79 15.55 -19.66
C ARG A 267 -16.34 15.42 -18.20
N VAL A 268 -17.19 14.79 -17.38
CA VAL A 268 -17.04 14.70 -15.92
C VAL A 268 -15.68 14.15 -15.52
N GLU A 269 -15.28 13.01 -16.09
CA GLU A 269 -14.04 12.31 -15.75
C GLU A 269 -12.81 13.12 -16.16
N GLY A 270 -12.87 13.78 -17.32
CA GLY A 270 -11.78 14.64 -17.83
C GLY A 270 -11.55 15.85 -16.93
N CYS A 271 -12.62 16.52 -16.49
CA CYS A 271 -12.52 17.65 -15.58
C CYS A 271 -11.96 17.26 -14.21
N ILE A 272 -12.39 16.10 -13.68
CA ILE A 272 -11.86 15.60 -12.40
C ILE A 272 -10.36 15.28 -12.53
N ALA A 273 -9.95 14.59 -13.60
CA ALA A 273 -8.55 14.25 -13.83
C ALA A 273 -7.66 15.50 -13.97
N GLU A 274 -8.11 16.49 -14.74
CA GLU A 274 -7.40 17.76 -14.91
C GLU A 274 -7.27 18.53 -13.59
N ALA A 275 -8.37 18.66 -12.84
CA ALA A 275 -8.38 19.31 -11.53
C ALA A 275 -7.47 18.58 -10.53
N PHE A 276 -7.42 17.24 -10.58
CA PHE A 276 -6.55 16.45 -9.72
C PHE A 276 -5.08 16.64 -10.08
N ILE A 277 -4.73 16.63 -11.37
CA ILE A 277 -3.37 16.92 -11.85
C ILE A 277 -2.93 18.32 -11.39
N LEU A 278 -3.77 19.34 -11.57
CA LEU A 278 -3.48 20.70 -11.12
C LEU A 278 -3.30 20.79 -9.60
N LYS A 279 -4.11 20.04 -8.84
CA LYS A 279 -4.00 19.97 -7.39
C LYS A 279 -2.70 19.30 -6.94
N GLU A 280 -2.32 18.18 -7.56
CA GLU A 280 -1.06 17.47 -7.29
C GLU A 280 0.15 18.31 -7.70
N ILE A 281 0.12 19.00 -8.84
CA ILE A 281 1.18 19.93 -9.26
C ILE A 281 1.30 21.08 -8.27
N SER A 282 0.17 21.67 -7.86
CA SER A 282 0.14 22.75 -6.86
C SER A 282 0.68 22.28 -5.51
N TYR A 283 0.33 21.07 -5.09
CA TYR A 283 0.85 20.42 -3.88
C TYR A 283 2.35 20.15 -3.97
N PHE A 284 2.80 19.57 -5.07
CA PHE A 284 4.22 19.29 -5.28
C PHE A 284 5.01 20.60 -5.29
N ASN A 285 4.52 21.61 -6.00
CA ASN A 285 5.16 22.91 -6.04
C ASN A 285 5.14 23.62 -4.68
N SER A 286 4.09 23.44 -3.87
CA SER A 286 4.05 24.02 -2.53
C SER A 286 5.01 23.36 -1.57
N VAL A 287 5.28 22.05 -1.71
CA VAL A 287 6.23 21.34 -0.85
C VAL A 287 7.69 21.68 -1.20
N TYR A 288 8.01 21.90 -2.48
CA TYR A 288 9.40 22.09 -2.93
C TYR A 288 9.80 23.53 -3.24
N PHE A 289 8.84 24.43 -3.51
CA PHE A 289 9.12 25.80 -3.95
C PHE A 289 8.45 26.90 -3.11
N ALA A 290 7.72 26.56 -2.04
CA ALA A 290 7.12 27.59 -1.18
C ALA A 290 8.11 28.05 -0.11
N GLU A 291 8.78 29.18 -0.39
CA GLU A 291 9.35 30.01 0.66
C GLU A 291 8.20 30.61 1.49
N GLU A 292 8.12 30.17 2.75
CA GLU A 292 7.46 30.76 3.93
C GLU A 292 5.94 31.02 3.97
N TYR A 293 5.17 31.01 2.87
CA TYR A 293 3.76 31.48 2.94
C TYR A 293 2.71 30.63 2.21
N ASN A 294 2.64 29.31 2.46
CA ASN A 294 1.55 28.49 1.93
C ASN A 294 0.64 27.90 3.02
N VAL A 295 -0.48 28.59 3.29
CA VAL A 295 -1.57 28.18 4.22
C VAL A 295 -2.30 26.88 3.82
N ASN A 296 -2.10 26.37 2.61
CA ASN A 296 -2.75 25.15 2.11
C ASN A 296 -1.79 23.97 1.92
N ALA A 297 -0.49 24.12 2.24
CA ALA A 297 0.45 23.00 2.22
C ALA A 297 0.16 22.09 3.43
N PRO A 298 -0.20 20.82 3.23
CA PRO A 298 -0.32 19.92 4.35
C PRO A 298 1.06 19.57 4.88
N THR A 299 1.18 19.55 6.20
CA THR A 299 2.39 19.18 6.92
C THR A 299 2.85 17.80 6.47
N MET A 300 4.09 17.68 5.99
CA MET A 300 4.68 16.39 5.64
C MET A 300 4.63 15.47 6.87
N ARG A 301 3.91 14.35 6.77
CA ARG A 301 3.74 13.40 7.89
C ARG A 301 5.04 12.80 8.44
N TYR A 302 6.17 12.96 7.75
CA TYR A 302 7.40 12.24 8.05
C TYR A 302 8.61 13.09 8.43
N ASN A 303 8.51 14.41 8.46
CA ASN A 303 9.55 15.25 9.06
C ASN A 303 8.85 16.32 9.88
N VAL A 304 8.52 16.00 11.13
CA VAL A 304 8.35 17.03 12.14
C VAL A 304 9.76 17.45 12.48
N ASP A 305 10.27 18.50 11.83
CA ASP A 305 11.37 19.24 12.42
C ASP A 305 10.84 19.71 13.77
N GLU A 306 11.39 19.18 14.87
CA GLU A 306 11.04 19.61 16.22
C GLU A 306 11.30 21.11 16.27
N GLU A 307 10.23 21.92 16.36
CA GLU A 307 10.41 23.36 16.57
C GLU A 307 11.28 23.55 17.82
N PRO A 308 12.39 24.31 17.73
CA PRO A 308 13.25 24.51 18.87
C PRO A 308 12.45 25.13 20.02
N SER A 309 12.61 24.57 21.22
CA SER A 309 11.89 25.06 22.40
C SER A 309 12.10 26.55 22.55
N ALA A 310 11.01 27.30 22.77
CA ALA A 310 11.07 28.74 23.01
C ALA A 310 11.75 29.12 24.34
N SER A 311 12.19 28.14 25.14
CA SER A 311 12.81 28.37 26.44
C SER A 311 13.84 27.30 26.82
N ASP A 312 14.95 27.73 27.40
CA ASP A 312 15.98 26.85 27.96
C ASP A 312 15.57 26.22 29.30
N LEU A 313 14.40 26.57 29.84
CA LEU A 313 13.90 26.05 31.11
C LEU A 313 13.24 24.67 30.92
N PRO A 314 13.65 23.63 31.68
CA PRO A 314 13.19 22.25 31.48
C PRO A 314 11.66 22.06 31.52
N ILE A 315 10.95 22.84 32.35
CA ILE A 315 9.49 22.75 32.49
C ILE A 315 8.73 23.19 31.21
N PHE A 316 9.35 24.03 30.39
CA PHE A 316 8.78 24.54 29.14
C PHE A 316 9.29 23.81 27.89
N GLN A 317 10.12 22.77 28.08
CA GLN A 317 10.59 21.88 27.00
C GLN A 317 9.67 20.69 26.76
N SER A 318 8.69 20.44 27.64
CA SER A 318 7.77 19.31 27.51
C SER A 318 6.69 19.56 26.45
N THR A 319 6.71 18.80 25.36
CA THR A 319 5.64 18.76 24.36
C THR A 319 4.49 17.87 24.84
N GLY A 320 3.43 18.48 25.37
CA GLY A 320 2.20 17.76 25.70
C GLY A 320 1.34 17.49 24.46
N ALA A 321 0.74 16.31 24.35
CA ALA A 321 -0.28 16.01 23.35
C ALA A 321 -1.69 16.29 23.91
N SER A 322 -2.55 16.97 23.15
CA SER A 322 -3.93 17.22 23.58
C SER A 322 -4.77 15.95 23.44
N ALA A 323 -5.37 15.50 24.55
CA ALA A 323 -6.24 14.33 24.56
C ALA A 323 -7.69 14.64 24.08
N SER A 324 -8.06 15.92 24.00
CA SER A 324 -9.42 16.34 23.65
C SER A 324 -9.48 17.76 23.07
N ALA A 325 -10.64 18.12 22.52
CA ALA A 325 -10.93 19.50 22.11
C ALA A 325 -10.72 20.48 23.28
N SER A 326 -10.11 21.63 23.00
CA SER A 326 -9.85 22.66 24.01
C SER A 326 -11.14 23.41 24.36
N SER A 327 -11.29 23.78 25.63
CA SER A 327 -12.31 24.72 26.09
C SER A 327 -11.60 25.92 26.71
N PRO A 328 -11.90 27.17 26.28
CA PRO A 328 -11.24 28.34 26.85
C PRO A 328 -11.66 28.52 28.30
N TYR A 329 -10.68 28.52 29.21
CA TYR A 329 -10.88 28.79 30.62
C TYR A 329 -10.05 30.03 31.01
N TYR A 330 -10.72 31.01 31.61
CA TYR A 330 -10.08 32.23 32.10
C TYR A 330 -9.88 32.10 33.61
N PHE A 331 -8.63 32.07 34.06
CA PHE A 331 -8.30 31.99 35.49
C PHE A 331 -8.91 33.15 36.27
N LYS A 332 -9.51 32.84 37.43
CA LYS A 332 -9.90 33.88 38.39
C LYS A 332 -8.64 34.50 39.01
N PRO A 333 -8.70 35.75 39.51
CA PRO A 333 -7.51 36.46 40.01
C PRO A 333 -6.69 35.69 41.06
N GLY A 334 -7.33 34.94 41.97
CA GLY A 334 -6.64 34.13 42.97
C GLY A 334 -6.05 32.81 42.44
N GLU A 335 -6.70 32.19 41.45
CA GLU A 335 -6.24 30.92 40.86
C GLU A 335 -4.97 31.12 40.04
N ARG A 336 -4.86 32.26 39.36
CA ARG A 336 -3.66 32.62 38.60
C ARG A 336 -2.43 32.75 39.49
N VAL A 337 -2.59 33.35 40.67
CA VAL A 337 -1.51 33.48 41.66
C VAL A 337 -1.11 32.11 42.20
N SER A 338 -2.08 31.26 42.56
CA SER A 338 -1.80 29.90 43.02
C SER A 338 -1.09 29.05 41.97
N ALA A 339 -1.49 29.15 40.70
CA ALA A 339 -0.86 28.43 39.60
C ALA A 339 0.59 28.90 39.38
N TYR A 340 0.86 30.21 39.40
CA TYR A 340 2.22 30.73 39.31
C TYR A 340 3.07 30.33 40.51
N LEU A 341 2.53 30.40 41.73
CA LEU A 341 3.25 30.00 42.92
C LEU A 341 3.62 28.52 42.88
N TYR A 342 2.68 27.67 42.47
CA TYR A 342 2.93 26.23 42.27
C TYR A 342 4.01 26.00 41.22
N MET A 343 3.93 26.68 40.08
CA MET A 343 4.94 26.57 39.02
C MET A 343 6.33 26.95 39.53
N TYR A 344 6.48 28.13 40.14
CA TYR A 344 7.77 28.57 40.65
C TYR A 344 8.31 27.71 41.79
N ALA A 345 7.45 27.26 42.72
CA ALA A 345 7.87 26.41 43.84
C ALA A 345 8.37 25.02 43.39
N ASN A 346 7.99 24.56 42.20
CA ASN A 346 8.42 23.29 41.63
C ASN A 346 9.55 23.43 40.59
N MET A 347 10.02 24.66 40.33
CA MET A 347 11.19 24.92 39.47
C MET A 347 12.46 24.94 40.32
N LYS A 348 13.38 24.00 40.06
CA LYS A 348 14.67 23.93 40.78
C LYS A 348 15.50 25.19 40.63
N GLU A 349 15.35 25.88 39.49
CA GLU A 349 16.02 27.13 39.17
C GLU A 349 15.61 28.27 40.12
N MET A 350 14.43 28.18 40.73
CA MET A 350 13.91 29.17 41.69
C MET A 350 14.35 28.90 43.13
N ASP A 351 14.94 27.74 43.43
CA ASP A 351 15.33 27.35 44.80
C ASP A 351 16.34 28.34 45.43
N SER A 352 17.25 28.89 44.62
CA SER A 352 18.24 29.88 45.08
C SER A 352 17.57 31.17 45.55
N TYR A 353 16.55 31.63 44.81
CA TYR A 353 15.77 32.81 45.14
C TYR A 353 14.87 32.58 46.36
N PHE A 354 14.28 31.39 46.51
CA PHE A 354 13.52 31.05 47.72
C PHE A 354 14.43 30.98 48.95
N LYS A 355 15.63 30.40 48.83
CA LYS A 355 16.64 30.40 49.91
C LYS A 355 17.05 31.82 50.29
N GLU A 356 17.25 32.69 49.31
CA GLU A 356 17.58 34.11 49.53
C GLU A 356 16.42 34.89 50.18
N PHE A 357 15.20 34.70 49.68
CA PHE A 357 13.99 35.29 50.26
C PHE A 357 13.76 34.83 51.71
N HIS A 358 13.96 33.55 51.98
CA HIS A 358 13.92 33.02 53.35
C HIS A 358 15.02 33.63 54.21
N ARG A 359 16.25 33.74 53.69
CA ARG A 359 17.37 34.39 54.39
C ARG A 359 17.04 35.84 54.77
N GLN A 360 16.54 36.64 53.84
CA GLN A 360 16.24 38.07 54.06
C GLN A 360 15.00 38.29 54.95
N ASN A 361 13.95 37.47 54.82
CA ASN A 361 12.74 37.62 55.64
C ASN A 361 12.88 37.03 57.05
N TRP A 362 13.67 35.98 57.25
CA TRP A 362 13.95 35.44 58.59
C TRP A 362 14.92 36.29 59.41
N THR A 363 15.73 37.14 58.78
CA THR A 363 16.52 38.15 59.50
C THR A 363 15.70 39.35 59.99
N SER A 364 14.44 39.51 59.55
CA SER A 364 13.66 40.73 59.79
C SER A 364 12.47 40.58 60.75
N LYS A 365 11.96 39.37 61.03
CA LYS A 365 10.81 39.21 61.97
C LYS A 365 10.92 37.97 62.87
N LYS A 366 10.69 38.18 64.17
CA LYS A 366 10.56 37.16 65.24
C LYS A 366 9.71 35.97 64.80
N GLN A 367 10.13 34.76 65.17
CA GLN A 367 9.42 33.50 64.94
C GLN A 367 7.94 33.59 65.37
N PRO A 368 6.97 33.18 64.53
CA PRO A 368 5.59 33.01 64.97
C PRO A 368 5.46 31.72 65.78
N THR A 369 4.98 31.83 67.02
CA THR A 369 4.57 30.68 67.85
C THR A 369 3.31 30.03 67.26
N MET A 370 3.35 28.71 67.06
CA MET A 370 2.20 27.88 66.72
C MET A 370 1.13 28.00 67.81
N LYS A 371 -0.07 28.50 67.46
CA LYS A 371 -1.27 28.26 68.27
C LYS A 371 -1.91 26.97 67.77
N MET A 372 -2.14 26.03 68.69
CA MET A 372 -2.95 24.82 68.52
C MET A 372 -4.35 25.14 68.04
#